data_AF-A0A812ZRR9-F1
#
_entry.id   AF-A0A812ZRR9-F1
#
_cell.length_a   1.000
_cell.length_b   1.000
_cell.length_c   1.000
_cell.angle_alpha   90.00
_cell.angle_beta   90.00
_cell.angle_gamma   90.00
#
_symmetry.space_group_name_H-M   'P 1'
#
loop_
_entity.id
_entity.type
_entity.pdbx_description
1 polymer ?
#
loop_
_entity_poly.entity_id
_entity_poly.type
_entity_poly.pdbx_seq_one_letter_code
_entity_poly.pdbx_strand_id
1 'polypeptide(L)'
;MQCLGSPSVCNCSKILFYIDVAPPTNPNIKGNCTNCVKLCYKITFLQVQELAEGAVSWCSGHGGRAPKKDIISKMAKLGGRGKHAQNAERDLQTAIRIYGRALGCKIENCEVRMWDPRDNVVVSVQLPVLFPDSLARAIWKYNPEVFENMFLGPGGANAAKLFWDNAKRNCPWYPPNVKETEHAGLIPLSLYGDDVQAYRNSDPGAISAIGWCSDFGRGNEAFLHYMLCTVFSEYCACEHTYRDLMQALLPRFHDMCEVDPQKNPWCSRGLRFVLTGVQGDLKWLLTVSGKVISFWLASRCMERGQRDGASDVEKLVALCTQSYASMLKMMDEAPLVMSRDQADRLYDAGIRHLQTYARLRALSAEVTRGKTPNRSSWTILPKHHHLWHALHQARDTLVNLNGYNLLAAESWVGLIGRMARTAHRTTVSLRTIQRYQCFLRMRLVKLARKLGPQL
;
A
#
# COMPACT_ATOMS: atom_id res chain seq x y z
N MET A 1 55.39 -14.25 -1.12
CA MET A 1 55.00 -15.67 -1.10
C MET A 1 54.84 -16.12 0.35
N GLN A 2 53.61 -16.18 0.85
CA GLN A 2 53.24 -16.91 2.06
C GLN A 2 51.71 -17.07 2.00
N CYS A 3 51.26 -18.31 1.80
CA CYS A 3 49.87 -18.69 1.92
C CYS A 3 49.55 -18.86 3.41
N LEU A 4 48.61 -18.07 3.93
CA LEU A 4 47.94 -18.32 5.20
C LEU A 4 46.42 -18.26 4.98
N GLY A 5 45.74 -19.22 5.60
CA GLY A 5 44.44 -19.74 5.20
C GLY A 5 43.26 -18.79 5.30
N SER A 6 42.34 -18.92 4.34
CA SER A 6 40.99 -18.38 4.43
C SER A 6 40.14 -19.23 5.39
N PRO A 7 39.43 -18.64 6.36
CA PRO A 7 38.43 -19.35 7.14
C PRO A 7 37.22 -19.68 6.27
N SER A 8 36.64 -20.85 6.51
CA SER A 8 35.46 -21.39 5.84
C SER A 8 34.29 -20.40 5.86
N VAL A 9 33.89 -19.91 4.67
CA VAL A 9 32.71 -19.07 4.49
C VAL A 9 31.45 -19.91 4.77
N CYS A 10 30.63 -19.43 5.71
CA CYS A 10 29.36 -20.03 6.09
C CYS A 10 28.37 -20.07 4.91
N ASN A 11 27.80 -21.25 4.63
CA ASN A 11 26.84 -21.55 3.55
C ASN A 11 25.47 -20.82 3.64
N CYS A 12 25.33 -19.73 4.41
CA CYS A 12 24.06 -18.99 4.55
C CYS A 12 23.76 -18.07 3.36
N SER A 13 24.75 -17.71 2.54
CA SER A 13 24.57 -16.84 1.35
C SER A 13 23.84 -17.52 0.18
N LYS A 14 23.70 -18.85 0.18
CA LYS A 14 22.99 -19.61 -0.87
C LYS A 14 21.48 -19.76 -0.65
N ILE A 15 20.92 -19.20 0.43
CA ILE A 15 19.53 -19.50 0.85
C ILE A 15 18.49 -18.50 0.30
N LEU A 16 18.88 -17.47 -0.46
CA LEU A 16 17.93 -16.41 -0.86
C LEU A 16 17.84 -16.05 -2.35
N PHE A 17 18.60 -16.70 -3.24
CA PHE A 17 18.61 -16.29 -4.65
C PHE A 17 18.62 -17.48 -5.62
N TYR A 18 17.52 -17.64 -6.35
CA TYR A 18 17.54 -18.19 -7.71
C TYR A 18 17.31 -17.02 -8.66
N ILE A 19 18.39 -16.52 -9.27
CA ILE A 19 18.35 -15.65 -10.44
C ILE A 19 19.00 -16.48 -11.55
N ASP A 20 18.22 -16.94 -12.53
CA ASP A 20 18.77 -17.47 -13.78
C ASP A 20 19.40 -16.29 -14.53
N VAL A 21 20.73 -16.20 -14.50
CA VAL A 21 21.47 -15.52 -15.56
C VAL A 21 21.85 -16.62 -16.54
N ALA A 22 21.16 -16.70 -17.67
CA ALA A 22 21.45 -17.69 -18.70
C ALA A 22 22.88 -17.49 -19.26
N PRO A 23 23.73 -18.54 -19.34
CA PRO A 23 24.84 -18.59 -20.26
C PRO A 23 24.44 -19.34 -21.55
N PRO A 24 25.21 -19.22 -22.65
CA PRO A 24 24.73 -19.52 -23.99
C PRO A 24 24.53 -21.03 -24.23
N THR A 25 23.47 -21.29 -25.02
CA THR A 25 23.12 -22.51 -25.76
C THR A 25 24.12 -23.68 -25.73
N ASN A 26 23.73 -24.76 -25.06
CA ASN A 26 24.24 -26.10 -25.35
C ASN A 26 23.12 -26.90 -26.06
N PRO A 27 23.27 -27.32 -27.34
CA PRO A 27 22.17 -27.89 -28.13
C PRO A 27 21.75 -29.33 -27.76
N ASN A 28 22.40 -29.99 -26.80
CA ASN A 28 22.32 -31.45 -26.66
C ASN A 28 21.60 -32.00 -25.42
N ILE A 29 20.62 -31.28 -24.84
CA ILE A 29 19.77 -31.86 -23.79
C ILE A 29 18.33 -32.01 -24.28
N LYS A 30 18.03 -33.16 -24.89
CA LYS A 30 16.65 -33.66 -25.04
C LYS A 30 16.26 -34.34 -23.73
N GLY A 31 15.39 -33.70 -22.95
CA GLY A 31 14.82 -34.27 -21.73
C GLY A 31 13.61 -33.48 -21.25
N ASN A 32 12.42 -34.07 -21.39
CA ASN A 32 11.14 -33.53 -20.98
C ASN A 32 11.08 -33.21 -19.48
N CYS A 33 10.87 -31.94 -19.13
CA CYS A 33 10.32 -31.55 -17.83
C CYS A 33 9.64 -30.17 -17.91
N THR A 34 8.38 -30.14 -18.36
CA THR A 34 7.59 -28.91 -18.57
C THR A 34 6.71 -28.49 -17.38
N ASN A 35 6.87 -29.07 -16.19
CA ASN A 35 5.94 -28.82 -15.06
C ASN A 35 6.60 -28.30 -13.76
N CYS A 36 7.42 -27.24 -13.86
CA CYS A 36 7.82 -26.47 -12.68
C CYS A 36 7.40 -25.00 -12.82
N VAL A 37 6.33 -24.64 -12.11
CA VAL A 37 5.79 -23.29 -11.96
C VAL A 37 6.86 -22.34 -11.40
N LYS A 38 7.51 -21.55 -12.26
CA LYS A 38 8.40 -20.46 -11.86
C LYS A 38 7.58 -19.25 -11.39
N LEU A 39 7.43 -19.09 -10.08
CA LEU A 39 6.88 -17.88 -9.45
C LEU A 39 8.04 -16.90 -9.15
N CYS A 40 8.46 -16.11 -10.14
CA CYS A 40 9.44 -15.05 -9.91
C CYS A 40 8.80 -13.86 -9.18
N TYR A 41 9.23 -13.61 -7.95
CA TYR A 41 9.04 -12.33 -7.27
C TYR A 41 9.87 -11.26 -8.01
N LYS A 42 9.23 -10.29 -8.67
CA LYS A 42 9.93 -9.09 -9.14
C LYS A 42 10.11 -8.14 -7.97
N ILE A 43 11.13 -8.41 -7.15
CA ILE A 43 11.74 -7.44 -6.27
C ILE A 43 12.61 -6.55 -7.16
N THR A 44 12.58 -5.23 -7.01
CA THR A 44 13.50 -4.38 -7.79
C THR A 44 14.94 -4.70 -7.39
N PHE A 45 15.90 -4.50 -8.31
CA PHE A 45 17.32 -4.75 -8.02
C PHE A 45 17.79 -4.01 -6.75
N LEU A 46 17.34 -2.77 -6.56
CA LEU A 46 17.63 -1.96 -5.38
C LEU A 46 17.07 -2.59 -4.09
N GLN A 47 15.82 -3.03 -4.10
CA GLN A 47 15.20 -3.69 -2.95
C GLN A 47 15.83 -5.05 -2.64
N VAL A 48 16.35 -5.76 -3.65
CA VAL A 48 17.13 -6.98 -3.45
C VAL A 48 18.44 -6.65 -2.74
N GLN A 49 19.13 -5.60 -3.16
CA GLN A 49 20.36 -5.13 -2.53
C GLN A 49 20.12 -4.66 -1.10
N GLU A 50 19.11 -3.81 -0.85
CA GLU A 50 18.76 -3.34 0.50
C GLU A 50 18.39 -4.49 1.43
N LEU A 51 17.65 -5.50 0.94
CA LEU A 51 17.28 -6.67 1.73
C LEU A 51 18.49 -7.56 1.99
N ALA A 52 19.38 -7.73 1.01
CA ALA A 52 20.61 -8.49 1.14
C ALA A 52 21.58 -7.81 2.11
N GLU A 53 21.80 -6.51 1.97
CA GLU A 53 22.61 -5.69 2.87
C GLU A 53 22.02 -5.67 4.28
N GLY A 54 20.71 -5.52 4.43
CA GLY A 54 20.04 -5.59 5.72
C GLY A 54 20.19 -6.96 6.38
N ALA A 55 20.08 -8.06 5.61
CA ALA A 55 20.29 -9.41 6.11
C ALA A 55 21.77 -9.67 6.49
N VAL A 56 22.72 -9.16 5.69
CA VAL A 56 24.16 -9.27 5.96
C VAL A 56 24.55 -8.45 7.17
N SER A 57 24.10 -7.19 7.25
CA SER A 57 24.33 -6.29 8.38
C SER A 57 23.75 -6.87 9.67
N TRP A 58 22.50 -7.36 9.63
CA TRP A 58 21.88 -8.02 10.77
C TRP A 58 22.63 -9.30 11.21
N CYS A 59 23.02 -10.16 10.26
CA CYS A 59 23.82 -11.35 10.57
C CYS A 59 25.19 -10.99 11.14
N SER A 60 25.86 -9.96 10.57
CA SER A 60 27.17 -9.49 11.02
C SER A 60 27.12 -8.94 12.44
N GLY A 61 26.09 -8.14 12.75
CA GLY A 61 25.81 -7.65 14.11
C GLY A 61 25.52 -8.75 15.15
N HIS A 62 25.32 -10.00 14.71
CA HIS A 62 25.15 -11.17 15.57
C HIS A 62 26.25 -12.23 15.35
N GLY A 63 27.45 -11.83 14.94
CA GLY A 63 28.60 -12.72 14.79
C GLY A 63 28.42 -13.79 13.70
N GLY A 64 27.69 -13.46 12.64
CA GLY A 64 27.39 -14.36 11.52
C GLY A 64 26.39 -15.48 11.86
N ARG A 65 25.73 -15.43 13.02
CA ARG A 65 24.78 -16.45 13.47
C ARG A 65 23.48 -15.80 13.94
N ALA A 66 22.37 -16.17 13.28
CA ALA A 66 21.04 -15.77 13.71
C ALA A 66 20.75 -16.30 15.13
N PRO A 67 20.48 -15.45 16.15
CA PRO A 67 20.23 -15.91 17.51
C PRO A 67 19.07 -16.91 17.56
N LYS A 68 19.24 -18.01 18.30
CA LYS A 68 18.28 -19.15 18.28
C LYS A 68 16.84 -18.75 18.62
N LYS A 69 16.64 -17.70 19.43
CA LYS A 69 15.33 -17.20 19.86
C LYS A 69 14.77 -16.09 18.97
N ASP A 70 15.57 -15.55 18.06
CA ASP A 70 15.19 -14.43 17.19
C ASP A 70 14.13 -14.85 16.15
N ILE A 71 13.24 -13.91 15.80
CA ILE A 71 12.16 -14.11 14.84
C ILE A 71 12.69 -14.51 13.45
N ILE A 72 13.82 -13.96 13.02
CA ILE A 72 14.46 -14.28 11.73
C ILE A 72 14.97 -15.72 11.74
N SER A 73 15.60 -16.17 12.84
CA SER A 73 16.05 -17.57 12.99
C SER A 73 14.88 -18.55 13.00
N LYS A 74 13.77 -18.18 13.64
CA LYS A 74 12.53 -18.96 13.64
C LYS A 74 11.87 -18.99 12.27
N MET A 75 11.85 -17.87 11.54
CA MET A 75 11.32 -17.78 10.18
C MET A 75 12.18 -18.53 9.16
N ALA A 76 13.51 -18.48 9.26
CA ALA A 76 14.41 -19.23 8.39
C ALA A 76 14.31 -20.75 8.57
N LYS A 77 13.84 -21.22 9.73
CA LYS A 77 13.55 -22.65 9.96
C LYS A 77 12.25 -23.12 9.29
N LEU A 78 11.37 -22.19 8.92
CA LEU A 78 10.18 -22.49 8.12
C LEU A 78 10.62 -22.94 6.72
N GLY A 79 10.02 -24.01 6.21
CA GLY A 79 10.36 -24.67 4.94
C GLY A 79 11.63 -25.52 4.99
N GLY A 80 12.17 -25.82 6.18
CA GLY A 80 13.46 -26.49 6.32
C GLY A 80 14.63 -25.67 5.74
N ARG A 81 14.58 -24.34 5.86
CA ARG A 81 15.49 -23.39 5.16
C ARG A 81 15.36 -23.45 3.63
N GLY A 82 14.15 -23.67 3.13
CA GLY A 82 13.89 -23.81 1.69
C GLY A 82 14.21 -25.18 1.09
N LYS A 83 14.74 -26.14 1.88
CA LYS A 83 15.04 -27.49 1.39
C LYS A 83 13.79 -28.28 0.97
N HIS A 84 12.63 -27.94 1.52
CA HIS A 84 11.37 -28.62 1.23
C HIS A 84 10.27 -27.59 0.97
N ALA A 85 10.20 -27.08 -0.27
CA ALA A 85 9.20 -26.08 -0.69
C ALA A 85 7.75 -26.51 -0.40
N GLN A 86 7.48 -27.82 -0.47
CA GLN A 86 6.20 -28.44 -0.13
C GLN A 86 5.77 -28.25 1.34
N ASN A 87 6.69 -27.93 2.25
CA ASN A 87 6.37 -27.61 3.66
C ASN A 87 6.11 -26.11 3.89
N ALA A 88 6.34 -25.24 2.90
CA ALA A 88 6.26 -23.80 3.07
C ALA A 88 4.88 -23.32 3.56
N GLU A 89 3.78 -23.93 3.07
CA GLU A 89 2.43 -23.58 3.55
C GLU A 89 2.23 -24.06 5.00
N ARG A 90 2.63 -25.28 5.36
CA ARG A 90 2.55 -25.79 6.74
C ARG A 90 3.33 -24.91 7.72
N ASP A 91 4.50 -24.46 7.29
CA ASP A 91 5.36 -23.63 8.12
C ASP A 91 4.86 -22.18 8.18
N LEU A 92 4.29 -21.66 7.09
CA LEU A 92 3.54 -20.39 7.13
C LEU A 92 2.35 -20.47 8.07
N GLN A 93 1.61 -21.57 8.10
CA GLN A 93 0.53 -21.78 9.07
C GLN A 93 1.05 -21.76 10.51
N THR A 94 2.23 -22.34 10.76
CA THR A 94 2.90 -22.24 12.06
C THR A 94 3.27 -20.78 12.38
N ALA A 95 3.81 -20.04 11.42
CA ALA A 95 4.13 -18.62 11.59
C ALA A 95 2.88 -17.78 11.87
N ILE A 96 1.78 -18.01 11.16
CA ILE A 96 0.49 -17.36 11.39
C ILE A 96 0.00 -17.63 12.82
N ARG A 97 0.08 -18.89 13.27
CA ARG A 97 -0.32 -19.25 14.65
C ARG A 97 0.55 -18.58 15.70
N ILE A 98 1.86 -18.48 15.47
CA ILE A 98 2.80 -17.89 16.44
C ILE A 98 2.74 -16.37 16.41
N TYR A 99 2.81 -15.75 15.23
CA TYR A 99 3.00 -14.31 15.07
C TYR A 99 1.70 -13.56 14.76
N GLY A 100 0.81 -14.13 13.94
CA GLY A 100 -0.48 -13.52 13.64
C GLY A 100 -1.37 -13.41 14.89
N ARG A 101 -1.42 -14.48 15.70
CA ARG A 101 -2.15 -14.47 16.98
C ARG A 101 -1.48 -13.60 18.06
N ALA A 102 -0.19 -13.29 17.94
CA ALA A 102 0.53 -12.51 18.95
C ALA A 102 0.06 -11.05 19.03
N LEU A 103 -0.64 -10.53 18.01
CA LEU A 103 -1.27 -9.21 18.11
C LEU A 103 -2.52 -9.25 19.01
N GLY A 104 -3.11 -10.43 19.24
CA GLY A 104 -4.31 -10.58 20.08
C GLY A 104 -5.61 -10.12 19.43
N CYS A 105 -5.59 -9.66 18.17
CA CYS A 105 -6.80 -9.35 17.40
C CYS A 105 -7.43 -10.65 16.88
N LYS A 106 -8.70 -10.89 17.21
CA LYS A 106 -9.45 -12.05 16.71
C LYS A 106 -9.96 -11.77 15.29
N ILE A 107 -9.93 -12.80 14.45
CA ILE A 107 -10.67 -12.79 13.18
C ILE A 107 -12.09 -13.23 13.54
N GLU A 108 -13.03 -12.32 13.37
CA GLU A 108 -14.46 -12.54 13.60
C GLU A 108 -15.12 -12.91 12.25
N ASN A 109 -16.39 -13.31 12.26
CA ASN A 109 -17.16 -13.52 11.04
C ASN A 109 -18.39 -12.62 11.05
N CYS A 110 -18.79 -12.17 9.87
CA CYS A 110 -20.07 -11.52 9.65
C CYS A 110 -20.88 -12.33 8.63
N GLU A 111 -22.18 -12.41 8.84
CA GLU A 111 -23.07 -13.01 7.85
C GLU A 111 -23.27 -12.02 6.70
N VAL A 112 -22.95 -12.44 5.49
CA VAL A 112 -23.13 -11.65 4.27
C VAL A 112 -23.75 -12.51 3.19
N ARG A 113 -24.63 -11.94 2.39
CA ARG A 113 -25.15 -12.62 1.21
C ARG A 113 -24.13 -12.57 0.09
N MET A 114 -23.86 -13.71 -0.51
CA MET A 114 -22.91 -13.90 -1.61
C MET A 114 -23.53 -14.80 -2.68
N TRP A 115 -23.11 -14.62 -3.92
CA TRP A 115 -23.45 -15.47 -5.04
C TRP A 115 -22.67 -16.78 -5.00
N ASP A 116 -23.36 -17.92 -4.99
CA ASP A 116 -22.75 -19.23 -5.22
C ASP A 116 -22.82 -19.58 -6.73
N PRO A 117 -21.69 -19.56 -7.45
CA PRO A 117 -21.68 -19.86 -8.88
C PRO A 117 -21.97 -21.33 -9.21
N ARG A 118 -21.95 -22.24 -8.22
CA ARG A 118 -22.23 -23.66 -8.46
C ARG A 118 -23.72 -23.92 -8.60
N ASP A 119 -24.48 -23.33 -7.68
CA ASP A 119 -25.93 -23.53 -7.58
C ASP A 119 -26.71 -22.38 -8.21
N ASN A 120 -26.01 -21.31 -8.65
CA ASN A 120 -26.60 -20.13 -9.29
C ASN A 120 -27.67 -19.46 -8.39
N VAL A 121 -27.34 -19.34 -7.10
CA VAL A 121 -28.21 -18.79 -6.04
C VAL A 121 -27.43 -17.89 -5.09
N VAL A 122 -28.14 -16.98 -4.43
CA VAL A 122 -27.58 -16.17 -3.35
C VAL A 122 -27.67 -16.95 -2.04
N VAL A 123 -26.56 -17.08 -1.34
CA VAL A 123 -26.43 -17.79 -0.06
C VAL A 123 -25.86 -16.89 1.02
N SER A 124 -26.24 -17.13 2.27
CA SER A 124 -25.60 -16.49 3.43
C SER A 124 -24.27 -17.18 3.74
N VAL A 125 -23.19 -16.40 3.78
CA VAL A 125 -21.83 -16.86 4.06
C VAL A 125 -21.30 -16.16 5.29
N GLN A 126 -20.59 -16.90 6.14
CA GLN A 126 -19.83 -16.34 7.26
C GLN A 126 -18.49 -15.81 6.73
N LEU A 127 -18.45 -14.53 6.36
CA LEU A 127 -17.26 -13.87 5.82
C LEU A 127 -16.31 -13.47 6.96
N PRO A 128 -15.03 -13.87 6.92
CA PRO A 128 -14.03 -13.47 7.90
C PRO A 128 -13.74 -11.97 7.86
N VAL A 129 -13.69 -11.32 9.01
CA VAL A 129 -13.47 -9.87 9.17
C VAL A 129 -12.51 -9.60 10.33
N LEU A 130 -11.60 -8.66 10.12
CA LEU A 130 -10.92 -7.91 11.18
C LEU A 130 -11.70 -6.64 11.44
N PHE A 131 -12.48 -6.62 12.53
CA PHE A 131 -13.19 -5.41 12.88
C PHE A 131 -12.22 -4.30 13.27
N PRO A 132 -12.49 -3.06 12.85
CA PRO A 132 -11.56 -1.95 12.98
C PRO A 132 -11.28 -1.61 14.45
N ASP A 133 -12.31 -1.65 15.31
CA ASP A 133 -12.21 -1.40 16.75
C ASP A 133 -11.38 -2.48 17.45
N SER A 134 -11.65 -3.76 17.14
CA SER A 134 -10.88 -4.90 17.66
C SER A 134 -9.40 -4.78 17.28
N LEU A 135 -9.12 -4.41 16.03
CA LEU A 135 -7.75 -4.22 15.55
C LEU A 135 -7.07 -3.02 16.21
N ALA A 136 -7.74 -1.88 16.31
CA ALA A 136 -7.21 -0.68 16.95
C ALA A 136 -6.88 -0.93 18.44
N ARG A 137 -7.79 -1.57 19.19
CA ARG A 137 -7.55 -1.95 20.60
C ARG A 137 -6.38 -2.92 20.73
N ALA A 138 -6.23 -3.86 19.80
CA ALA A 138 -5.11 -4.80 19.79
C ALA A 138 -3.76 -4.10 19.54
N ILE A 139 -3.71 -3.13 18.62
CA ILE A 139 -2.52 -2.31 18.36
C ILE A 139 -2.20 -1.45 19.59
N TRP A 140 -3.20 -0.80 20.20
CA TRP A 140 -3.03 -0.02 21.42
C TRP A 140 -2.45 -0.84 22.56
N LYS A 141 -3.05 -2.01 22.83
CA LYS A 141 -2.58 -2.94 23.86
C LYS A 141 -1.15 -3.42 23.59
N TYR A 142 -0.77 -3.56 22.32
CA TYR A 142 0.59 -3.92 21.96
C TYR A 142 1.60 -2.85 22.37
N ASN A 143 1.39 -1.59 21.96
CA ASN A 143 2.20 -0.45 22.37
C ASN A 143 1.47 0.88 22.03
N PRO A 144 1.10 1.70 23.03
CA PRO A 144 0.45 3.00 22.80
C PRO A 144 1.26 4.02 21.98
N GLU A 145 2.58 4.07 22.12
CA GLU A 145 3.44 4.98 21.35
C GLU A 145 3.50 4.58 19.87
N VAL A 146 3.52 3.27 19.60
CA VAL A 146 3.41 2.74 18.23
C VAL A 146 2.05 3.11 17.64
N PHE A 147 0.98 2.96 18.41
CA PHE A 147 -0.36 3.35 17.99
C PHE A 147 -0.41 4.85 17.63
N GLU A 148 0.07 5.72 18.52
CA GLU A 148 0.14 7.17 18.28
C GLU A 148 0.94 7.50 17.01
N ASN A 149 2.14 6.92 16.86
CA ASN A 149 2.97 7.16 15.69
C ASN A 149 2.32 6.67 14.38
N MET A 150 1.58 5.56 14.43
CA MET A 150 0.86 5.05 13.26
C MET A 150 -0.26 5.99 12.82
N PHE A 151 -1.07 6.45 13.79
CA PHE A 151 -2.32 7.14 13.49
C PHE A 151 -2.22 8.66 13.48
N LEU A 152 -1.26 9.27 14.18
CA LEU A 152 -0.91 10.70 14.05
C LEU A 152 0.23 10.94 13.04
N GLY A 153 0.85 9.86 12.59
CA GLY A 153 1.97 9.91 11.66
C GLY A 153 3.25 10.52 12.24
N PRO A 154 4.26 10.76 11.39
CA PRO A 154 5.54 11.35 11.80
C PRO A 154 5.43 12.75 12.40
N GLY A 155 4.38 13.50 12.04
CA GLY A 155 4.15 14.86 12.53
C GLY A 155 3.55 14.93 13.93
N GLY A 156 2.98 13.83 14.43
CA GLY A 156 2.41 13.73 15.77
C GLY A 156 1.30 14.74 16.06
N ALA A 157 1.11 15.02 17.35
CA ALA A 157 0.03 15.85 17.85
C ALA A 157 0.07 17.31 17.35
N ASN A 158 1.27 17.87 17.15
CA ASN A 158 1.43 19.24 16.67
C ASN A 158 0.97 19.38 15.21
N ALA A 159 1.32 18.43 14.34
CA ALA A 159 0.86 18.43 12.96
C ALA A 159 -0.66 18.18 12.87
N ALA A 160 -1.20 17.29 13.71
CA ALA A 160 -2.64 17.09 13.83
C ALA A 160 -3.36 18.37 14.22
N LYS A 161 -2.86 19.08 15.26
CA LYS A 161 -3.43 20.36 15.68
C LYS A 161 -3.41 21.39 14.56
N LEU A 162 -2.26 21.55 13.90
CA LEU A 162 -2.13 22.49 12.78
C LEU A 162 -3.11 22.17 11.65
N PHE A 163 -3.29 20.90 11.31
CA PHE A 163 -4.25 20.46 10.31
C PHE A 163 -5.68 20.81 10.68
N TRP A 164 -6.13 20.46 11.89
CA TRP A 164 -7.50 20.72 12.29
C TRP A 164 -7.79 22.20 12.50
N ASP A 165 -6.82 22.98 13.01
CA ASP A 165 -6.93 24.43 13.09
C ASP A 165 -7.06 25.06 11.69
N ASN A 166 -6.35 24.52 10.69
CA ASN A 166 -6.47 24.95 9.30
C ASN A 166 -7.81 24.51 8.68
N ALA A 167 -8.22 23.26 8.89
CA ALA A 167 -9.47 22.73 8.38
C ALA A 167 -10.67 23.51 8.91
N LYS A 168 -10.69 23.84 10.21
CA LYS A 168 -11.74 24.68 10.80
C LYS A 168 -11.89 26.03 10.11
N ARG A 169 -10.77 26.63 9.69
CA ARG A 169 -10.74 27.96 9.05
C ARG A 169 -11.08 27.90 7.57
N ASN A 170 -10.63 26.88 6.87
CA ASN A 170 -10.57 26.88 5.40
C ASN A 170 -11.39 25.76 4.74
N CYS A 171 -11.87 24.77 5.49
CA CYS A 171 -12.54 23.59 4.93
C CYS A 171 -14.03 23.56 5.28
N PRO A 172 -14.93 23.54 4.28
CA PRO A 172 -16.38 23.48 4.53
C PRO A 172 -16.84 22.14 5.13
N TRP A 173 -16.01 21.09 5.04
CA TRP A 173 -16.28 19.75 5.56
C TRP A 173 -15.81 19.54 7.01
N TYR A 174 -15.28 20.57 7.67
CA TYR A 174 -14.79 20.44 9.05
C TYR A 174 -15.88 19.84 9.98
N PRO A 175 -15.57 18.80 10.78
CA PRO A 175 -16.59 18.11 11.57
C PRO A 175 -17.24 19.02 12.61
N PRO A 176 -18.59 19.10 12.69
CA PRO A 176 -19.28 20.06 13.55
C PRO A 176 -19.16 19.75 15.06
N ASN A 177 -18.85 18.50 15.44
CA ASN A 177 -18.89 18.02 16.82
C ASN A 177 -17.50 17.84 17.45
N VAL A 178 -16.55 18.70 17.05
CA VAL A 178 -15.15 18.66 17.49
C VAL A 178 -14.82 19.96 18.23
N LYS A 179 -14.27 19.84 19.44
CA LYS A 179 -13.75 20.97 20.20
C LYS A 179 -12.31 21.26 19.78
N GLU A 180 -11.92 22.53 19.80
CA GLU A 180 -10.54 22.94 19.46
C GLU A 180 -9.49 22.31 20.38
N THR A 181 -9.86 22.04 21.64
CA THR A 181 -9.01 21.35 22.62
C THR A 181 -8.69 19.90 22.21
N GLU A 182 -9.48 19.30 21.32
CA GLU A 182 -9.29 17.93 20.84
C GLU A 182 -8.35 17.85 19.63
N HIS A 183 -8.06 18.97 18.95
CA HIS A 183 -7.35 19.00 17.67
C HIS A 183 -6.00 18.27 17.67
N ALA A 184 -5.26 18.33 18.78
CA ALA A 184 -3.96 17.68 18.89
C ALA A 184 -4.03 16.15 18.92
N GLY A 185 -5.15 15.58 19.38
CA GLY A 185 -5.36 14.13 19.47
C GLY A 185 -6.42 13.59 18.51
N LEU A 186 -7.00 14.44 17.67
CA LEU A 186 -8.05 14.05 16.75
C LEU A 186 -7.45 13.38 15.51
N ILE A 187 -7.80 12.12 15.28
CA ILE A 187 -7.28 11.27 14.22
C ILE A 187 -8.34 11.17 13.12
N PRO A 188 -8.07 11.65 11.89
CA PRO A 188 -8.98 11.46 10.78
C PRO A 188 -9.00 9.98 10.39
N LEU A 189 -10.19 9.45 10.13
CA LEU A 189 -10.42 8.07 9.71
C LEU A 189 -11.05 8.08 8.33
N SER A 190 -10.44 7.38 7.39
CA SER A 190 -11.00 7.17 6.05
C SER A 190 -11.27 5.68 5.80
N LEU A 191 -12.39 5.36 5.16
CA LEU A 191 -12.66 4.01 4.65
C LEU A 191 -11.97 3.80 3.32
N TYR A 192 -11.57 2.57 2.99
CA TYR A 192 -10.95 2.23 1.71
C TYR A 192 -11.61 0.99 1.09
N GLY A 193 -11.85 1.00 -0.22
CA GLY A 193 -12.31 -0.16 -0.98
C GLY A 193 -11.75 -0.17 -2.40
N ASP A 194 -11.23 -1.32 -2.82
CA ASP A 194 -10.65 -1.48 -4.16
C ASP A 194 -10.59 -2.96 -4.59
N ASP A 195 -10.50 -3.18 -5.90
CA ASP A 195 -10.44 -4.49 -6.53
C ASP A 195 -9.02 -4.82 -6.97
N VAL A 196 -8.57 -6.04 -6.70
CA VAL A 196 -7.23 -6.49 -7.10
C VAL A 196 -7.26 -7.88 -7.73
N GLN A 197 -6.57 -7.98 -8.86
CA GLN A 197 -6.40 -9.24 -9.57
C GLN A 197 -5.59 -10.24 -8.71
N ALA A 198 -6.25 -11.32 -8.31
CA ALA A 198 -5.74 -12.33 -7.38
C ALA A 198 -5.64 -13.74 -7.97
N TYR A 199 -6.24 -14.03 -9.12
CA TYR A 199 -6.16 -15.34 -9.75
C TYR A 199 -5.59 -15.21 -11.16
N ARG A 200 -4.57 -16.02 -11.48
CA ARG A 200 -4.03 -16.12 -12.85
C ARG A 200 -4.90 -17.11 -13.62
N ASN A 201 -5.20 -16.80 -14.89
CA ASN A 201 -5.86 -17.70 -15.85
C ASN A 201 -7.27 -18.16 -15.46
N SER A 202 -8.05 -17.33 -14.76
CA SER A 202 -9.49 -17.55 -14.57
C SER A 202 -10.25 -16.24 -14.80
N ASP A 203 -11.30 -16.30 -15.62
CA ASP A 203 -12.32 -15.26 -15.73
C ASP A 203 -13.25 -15.39 -14.52
N PRO A 204 -13.52 -14.38 -13.68
CA PRO A 204 -12.85 -13.11 -13.39
C PRO A 204 -12.05 -13.23 -12.07
N GLY A 205 -10.72 -13.28 -12.19
CA GLY A 205 -9.83 -13.61 -11.09
C GLY A 205 -9.57 -12.50 -10.04
N ALA A 206 -10.56 -11.72 -9.62
CA ALA A 206 -10.37 -10.60 -8.69
C ALA A 206 -10.88 -10.89 -7.27
N ILE A 207 -10.30 -10.16 -6.30
CA ILE A 207 -10.89 -9.99 -4.98
C ILE A 207 -11.17 -8.50 -4.76
N SER A 208 -12.17 -8.17 -3.96
CA SER A 208 -12.25 -6.85 -3.34
C SER A 208 -11.54 -6.87 -2.01
N ALA A 209 -10.86 -5.77 -1.71
CA ALA A 209 -10.25 -5.52 -0.41
C ALA A 209 -10.91 -4.30 0.22
N ILE A 210 -11.45 -4.48 1.42
CA ILE A 210 -12.03 -3.41 2.24
C ILE A 210 -11.10 -3.15 3.41
N GLY A 211 -10.80 -1.87 3.64
CA GLY A 211 -9.94 -1.42 4.70
C GLY A 211 -10.28 -0.03 5.21
N TRP A 212 -9.39 0.52 6.01
CA TRP A 212 -9.48 1.86 6.55
C TRP A 212 -8.08 2.41 6.82
N CYS A 213 -7.94 3.71 6.96
CA CYS A 213 -6.66 4.35 7.26
C CYS A 213 -6.85 5.57 8.14
N SER A 214 -5.74 6.09 8.66
CA SER A 214 -5.68 7.48 9.10
C SER A 214 -5.02 8.31 8.02
N ASP A 215 -5.64 9.43 7.65
CA ASP A 215 -5.07 10.37 6.66
C ASP A 215 -3.72 10.96 7.13
N PHE A 216 -3.47 10.95 8.45
CA PHE A 216 -2.19 11.36 9.02
C PHE A 216 -1.12 10.26 8.96
N GLY A 217 -1.51 9.01 8.68
CA GLY A 217 -0.58 7.88 8.53
C GLY A 217 0.37 8.03 7.34
N ARG A 218 0.27 9.12 6.57
CA ARG A 218 1.24 9.49 5.53
C ARG A 218 2.68 9.50 6.06
N GLY A 219 3.57 8.90 5.28
CA GLY A 219 4.99 8.72 5.64
C GLY A 219 5.26 7.37 6.33
N ASN A 220 4.22 6.68 6.78
CA ASN A 220 4.34 5.29 7.22
C ASN A 220 4.40 4.34 6.02
N GLU A 221 4.99 3.16 6.24
CA GLU A 221 4.92 2.06 5.27
C GLU A 221 3.44 1.67 5.05
N ALA A 222 3.10 1.16 3.85
CA ALA A 222 1.70 0.89 3.46
C ALA A 222 0.88 0.09 4.49
N PHE A 223 1.46 -0.93 5.15
CA PHE A 223 0.80 -1.73 6.20
C PHE A 223 0.57 -1.00 7.52
N LEU A 224 1.29 0.09 7.76
CA LEU A 224 1.16 0.93 8.94
C LEU A 224 0.27 2.15 8.67
N HIS A 225 -0.10 2.38 7.41
CA HIS A 225 -1.02 3.44 6.98
C HIS A 225 -2.44 2.88 6.73
N TYR A 226 -2.56 1.78 5.97
CA TYR A 226 -3.83 1.15 5.62
C TYR A 226 -4.04 -0.18 6.35
N MET A 227 -5.22 -0.33 6.93
CA MET A 227 -5.64 -1.45 7.76
C MET A 227 -6.71 -2.28 7.07
N LEU A 228 -6.49 -3.58 6.96
CA LEU A 228 -7.41 -4.50 6.31
C LEU A 228 -8.58 -4.84 7.23
N CYS A 229 -9.82 -4.71 6.73
CA CYS A 229 -11.01 -5.28 7.35
C CYS A 229 -11.28 -6.68 6.78
N THR A 230 -11.44 -6.79 5.46
CA THR A 230 -11.73 -8.08 4.83
C THR A 230 -11.31 -8.11 3.36
N VAL A 231 -11.26 -9.32 2.80
CA VAL A 231 -11.24 -9.54 1.36
C VAL A 231 -12.27 -10.59 0.99
N PHE A 232 -12.90 -10.46 -0.17
CA PHE A 232 -13.81 -11.47 -0.70
C PHE A 232 -13.64 -11.60 -2.22
N SER A 233 -14.01 -12.77 -2.74
CA SER A 233 -13.93 -13.03 -4.18
C SER A 233 -15.03 -12.29 -4.92
N GLU A 234 -14.65 -11.51 -5.93
CA GLU A 234 -15.59 -10.69 -6.70
C GLU A 234 -16.61 -11.51 -7.50
N TYR A 235 -16.21 -12.67 -8.02
CA TYR A 235 -17.12 -13.57 -8.70
C TYR A 235 -18.18 -14.21 -7.78
N CYS A 236 -18.03 -14.07 -6.47
CA CYS A 236 -19.02 -14.47 -5.46
C CYS A 236 -19.75 -13.25 -4.86
N ALA A 237 -19.38 -12.02 -5.20
CA ALA A 237 -20.08 -10.84 -4.71
C ALA A 237 -21.44 -10.70 -5.43
N CYS A 238 -22.41 -10.13 -4.74
CA CYS A 238 -23.71 -9.75 -5.30
C CYS A 238 -24.09 -8.35 -4.81
N GLU A 239 -25.22 -7.81 -5.29
CA GLU A 239 -25.72 -6.48 -4.92
C GLU A 239 -25.94 -6.27 -3.41
N HIS A 240 -26.07 -7.35 -2.63
CA HIS A 240 -26.24 -7.29 -1.19
C HIS A 240 -24.93 -7.35 -0.40
N THR A 241 -23.87 -7.95 -0.97
CA THR A 241 -22.63 -8.30 -0.24
C THR A 241 -22.01 -7.09 0.44
N TYR A 242 -21.86 -5.98 -0.29
CA TYR A 242 -21.28 -4.76 0.26
C TYR A 242 -22.16 -4.14 1.35
N ARG A 243 -23.48 -4.13 1.16
CA ARG A 243 -24.43 -3.57 2.14
C ARG A 243 -24.39 -4.35 3.46
N ASP A 244 -24.44 -5.68 3.39
CA ASP A 244 -24.42 -6.54 4.57
C ASP A 244 -23.10 -6.36 5.33
N LEU A 245 -21.98 -6.28 4.60
CA LEU A 245 -20.66 -6.03 5.18
C LEU A 245 -20.60 -4.65 5.88
N MET A 246 -21.08 -3.59 5.21
CA MET A 246 -21.08 -2.25 5.80
C MET A 246 -22.03 -2.15 7.01
N GLN A 247 -23.15 -2.86 7.01
CA GLN A 247 -24.05 -2.93 8.16
C GLN A 247 -23.35 -3.53 9.40
N ALA A 248 -22.43 -4.47 9.20
CA ALA A 248 -21.60 -5.01 10.28
C ALA A 248 -20.44 -4.07 10.67
N LEU A 249 -19.81 -3.38 9.71
CA LEU A 249 -18.63 -2.55 9.94
C LEU A 249 -18.96 -1.16 10.52
N LEU A 250 -20.01 -0.48 10.04
CA LEU A 250 -20.32 0.91 10.41
C LEU A 250 -20.54 1.11 11.91
N PRO A 251 -21.30 0.25 12.62
CA PRO A 251 -21.43 0.37 14.08
C PRO A 251 -20.08 0.30 14.78
N ARG A 252 -19.15 -0.53 14.28
CA ARG A 252 -17.81 -0.70 14.85
C ARG A 252 -16.90 0.50 14.57
N PHE A 253 -17.06 1.19 13.44
CA PHE A 253 -16.40 2.47 13.19
C PHE A 253 -16.97 3.60 14.05
N HIS A 254 -18.29 3.64 14.20
CA HIS A 254 -18.95 4.59 15.10
C HIS A 254 -18.42 4.42 16.53
N ASP A 255 -18.39 3.18 17.02
CA ASP A 255 -17.83 2.79 18.30
C ASP A 255 -16.41 3.29 18.52
N MET A 256 -15.54 3.29 17.49
CA MET A 256 -14.17 3.83 17.61
C MET A 256 -14.09 5.35 17.74
N CYS A 257 -15.11 6.07 17.24
CA CYS A 257 -15.17 7.53 17.24
C CYS A 257 -15.78 8.10 18.54
N GLU A 258 -16.37 7.23 19.37
CA GLU A 258 -16.92 7.58 20.68
C GLU A 258 -15.82 7.93 21.68
N VAL A 259 -16.08 8.94 22.52
CA VAL A 259 -15.18 9.34 23.61
C VAL A 259 -15.53 8.53 24.86
N ASP A 260 -15.08 7.28 24.87
CA ASP A 260 -15.27 6.36 25.98
C ASP A 260 -13.93 5.70 26.34
N PRO A 261 -13.25 6.13 27.41
CA PRO A 261 -11.96 5.54 27.82
C PRO A 261 -12.02 4.05 28.21
N GLN A 262 -13.19 3.51 28.58
CA GLN A 262 -13.34 2.09 28.90
C GLN A 262 -13.37 1.25 27.63
N LYS A 263 -14.09 1.74 26.61
CA LYS A 263 -14.21 1.08 25.30
C LYS A 263 -13.03 1.36 24.38
N ASN A 264 -12.54 2.59 24.39
CA ASN A 264 -11.52 3.15 23.52
C ASN A 264 -10.37 3.70 24.37
N PRO A 265 -9.42 2.84 24.77
CA PRO A 265 -8.42 3.20 25.78
C PRO A 265 -7.48 4.33 25.35
N TRP A 266 -7.39 4.62 24.04
CA TRP A 266 -6.64 5.78 23.52
C TRP A 266 -7.24 7.13 23.93
N CYS A 267 -8.53 7.19 24.27
CA CYS A 267 -9.17 8.40 24.78
C CYS A 267 -8.57 8.87 26.12
N SER A 268 -7.99 7.95 26.91
CA SER A 268 -7.26 8.31 28.13
C SER A 268 -6.02 9.17 27.87
N ARG A 269 -5.48 9.16 26.64
CA ARG A 269 -4.39 10.03 26.19
C ARG A 269 -4.88 11.21 25.34
N GLY A 270 -6.18 11.51 25.37
CA GLY A 270 -6.78 12.59 24.59
C GLY A 270 -6.87 12.30 23.10
N LEU A 271 -6.72 11.04 22.67
CA LEU A 271 -6.84 10.65 21.27
C LEU A 271 -8.29 10.29 20.94
N ARG A 272 -8.73 10.58 19.71
CA ARG A 272 -10.08 10.25 19.24
C ARG A 272 -10.11 10.11 17.73
N PHE A 273 -10.79 9.10 17.21
CA PHE A 273 -11.04 9.01 15.76
C PHE A 273 -12.22 9.88 15.33
N VAL A 274 -12.17 10.40 14.11
CA VAL A 274 -13.30 11.05 13.45
C VAL A 274 -13.33 10.61 11.99
N LEU A 275 -14.49 10.13 11.53
CA LEU A 275 -14.67 9.77 10.13
C LEU A 275 -14.57 11.03 9.25
N THR A 276 -13.58 11.08 8.37
CA THR A 276 -13.32 12.21 7.46
C THR A 276 -13.68 11.91 6.02
N GLY A 277 -13.74 10.63 5.63
CA GLY A 277 -14.10 10.32 4.26
C GLY A 277 -14.08 8.85 3.89
N VAL A 278 -14.22 8.66 2.60
CA VAL A 278 -14.11 7.38 1.91
C VAL A 278 -13.12 7.56 0.76
N GLN A 279 -12.23 6.59 0.61
CA GLN A 279 -11.20 6.49 -0.40
C GLN A 279 -11.44 5.19 -1.18
N GLY A 280 -10.99 5.13 -2.43
CA GLY A 280 -11.22 3.96 -3.27
C GLY A 280 -11.59 4.30 -4.69
N ASP A 281 -11.92 3.26 -5.42
CA ASP A 281 -11.46 3.08 -6.79
C ASP A 281 -12.01 4.07 -7.83
N LEU A 282 -11.21 4.20 -8.89
CA LEU A 282 -11.61 4.52 -10.25
C LEU A 282 -10.45 4.05 -11.12
N LYS A 283 -10.37 2.73 -11.24
CA LYS A 283 -9.85 1.88 -12.32
C LYS A 283 -8.59 2.39 -13.06
N TRP A 284 -7.51 1.65 -12.82
CA TRP A 284 -6.26 1.53 -13.60
C TRP A 284 -5.13 2.53 -13.33
N LEU A 285 -4.52 2.44 -12.14
CA LEU A 285 -3.11 2.75 -11.95
C LEU A 285 -2.42 1.60 -11.20
N LEU A 286 -1.75 0.75 -11.96
CA LEU A 286 -0.95 -0.36 -11.43
C LEU A 286 0.31 0.20 -10.75
N THR A 287 0.37 0.23 -9.41
CA THR A 287 1.64 0.39 -8.71
C THR A 287 2.40 -0.92 -8.59
N VAL A 288 3.49 -1.02 -9.36
CA VAL A 288 4.83 -1.07 -8.78
C VAL A 288 5.71 -0.13 -9.61
N SER A 289 6.42 0.79 -8.95
CA SER A 289 7.32 1.81 -9.51
C SER A 289 6.69 3.03 -10.20
N GLY A 290 5.39 3.31 -10.05
CA GLY A 290 4.71 4.44 -10.71
C GLY A 290 5.41 5.79 -10.54
N LYS A 291 5.69 6.25 -9.31
CA LYS A 291 6.38 7.54 -9.08
C LYS A 291 7.83 7.57 -9.58
N VAL A 292 8.61 6.52 -9.29
CA VAL A 292 10.02 6.41 -9.73
C VAL A 292 10.11 6.38 -11.25
N ILE A 293 9.24 5.61 -11.90
CA ILE A 293 9.11 5.59 -13.36
C ILE A 293 8.64 6.95 -13.86
N SER A 294 7.69 7.62 -13.19
CA SER A 294 7.23 8.95 -13.59
C SER A 294 8.36 9.98 -13.53
N PHE A 295 9.20 9.95 -12.49
CA PHE A 295 10.36 10.83 -12.37
C PHE A 295 11.43 10.52 -13.40
N TRP A 296 11.76 9.24 -13.60
CA TRP A 296 12.69 8.82 -14.64
C TRP A 296 12.19 9.18 -16.04
N LEU A 297 10.91 8.92 -16.33
CA LEU A 297 10.28 9.22 -17.60
C LEU A 297 10.25 10.74 -17.85
N ALA A 298 9.90 11.53 -16.84
CA ALA A 298 9.96 12.99 -16.93
C ALA A 298 11.36 13.47 -17.31
N SER A 299 12.40 12.96 -16.64
CA SER A 299 13.80 13.26 -16.97
C SER A 299 14.14 12.88 -18.42
N ARG A 300 13.76 11.68 -18.89
CA ARG A 300 14.03 11.25 -20.28
C ARG A 300 13.25 12.05 -21.31
N CYS A 301 12.01 12.41 -21.02
CA CYS A 301 11.20 13.26 -21.90
C CYS A 301 11.79 14.67 -21.98
N MET A 302 12.30 15.22 -20.87
CA MET A 302 12.97 16.53 -20.85
C MET A 302 14.25 16.53 -21.69
N GLU A 303 15.14 15.54 -21.52
CA GLU A 303 16.34 15.37 -22.36
C GLU A 303 15.97 15.36 -23.85
N ARG A 304 14.91 14.62 -24.20
CA ARG A 304 14.44 14.51 -25.58
C ARG A 304 13.77 15.78 -26.10
N GLY A 305 13.05 16.51 -25.26
CA GLY A 305 12.38 17.75 -25.63
C GLY A 305 13.33 18.94 -25.78
N GLN A 306 14.51 18.88 -25.14
CA GLN A 306 15.53 19.93 -25.16
C GLN A 306 16.60 19.76 -26.25
N ARG A 307 16.61 18.62 -26.96
CA ARG A 307 17.57 18.38 -28.06
C ARG A 307 17.32 19.35 -29.23
N ASP A 308 18.38 19.66 -29.97
CA ASP A 308 18.26 20.40 -31.23
C ASP A 308 17.36 19.66 -32.22
N GLY A 309 16.45 20.40 -32.85
CA GLY A 309 15.45 19.83 -33.75
C GLY A 309 14.33 19.03 -33.07
N ALA A 310 14.14 19.14 -31.75
CA ALA A 310 12.95 18.61 -31.08
C ALA A 310 11.67 19.20 -31.67
N SER A 311 10.73 18.33 -32.02
CA SER A 311 9.39 18.76 -32.48
C SER A 311 8.57 19.40 -31.36
N ASP A 312 7.57 20.20 -31.71
CA ASP A 312 6.66 20.81 -30.73
C ASP A 312 5.89 19.77 -29.92
N VAL A 313 5.55 18.64 -30.53
CA VAL A 313 4.92 17.51 -29.82
C VAL A 313 5.87 16.91 -28.79
N GLU A 314 7.15 16.72 -29.11
CA GLU A 314 8.14 16.21 -28.15
C GLU A 314 8.34 17.18 -26.97
N LYS A 315 8.42 18.48 -27.24
CA LYS A 315 8.49 19.52 -26.19
C LYS A 315 7.23 19.50 -25.30
N LEU A 316 6.07 19.31 -25.90
CA LEU A 316 4.80 19.27 -25.16
C LEU A 316 4.67 17.99 -24.31
N VAL A 317 5.10 16.83 -24.82
CA VAL A 317 5.19 15.57 -24.04
C VAL A 317 6.13 15.74 -22.83
N ALA A 318 7.28 16.38 -23.06
CA ALA A 318 8.25 16.69 -22.00
C ALA A 318 7.62 17.57 -20.92
N LEU A 319 6.97 18.66 -21.31
CA LEU A 319 6.30 19.57 -20.38
C LEU A 319 5.18 18.89 -19.61
N CYS A 320 4.36 18.07 -20.27
CA CYS A 320 3.26 17.32 -19.65
C CYS A 320 3.76 16.31 -18.61
N THR A 321 4.80 15.55 -18.94
CA THR A 321 5.37 14.55 -18.02
C THR A 321 6.11 15.22 -16.86
N GLN A 322 6.87 16.29 -17.14
CA GLN A 322 7.60 17.02 -16.13
C GLN A 322 6.68 17.74 -15.14
N SER A 323 5.61 18.38 -15.62
CA SER A 323 4.64 19.03 -14.74
C SER A 323 3.93 18.05 -13.80
N TYR A 324 3.60 16.84 -14.30
CA TYR A 324 3.09 15.75 -13.46
C TYR A 324 4.11 15.30 -12.40
N ALA A 325 5.35 15.05 -12.81
CA ALA A 325 6.42 14.66 -11.89
C ALA A 325 6.71 15.74 -10.84
N SER A 326 6.75 17.01 -11.24
CA SER A 326 6.91 18.15 -10.33
C SER A 326 5.76 18.22 -9.32
N MET A 327 4.51 18.06 -9.78
CA MET A 327 3.34 18.02 -8.90
C MET A 327 3.46 16.88 -7.87
N LEU A 328 3.81 15.67 -8.29
CA LEU A 328 4.02 14.53 -7.38
C LEU A 328 5.14 14.78 -6.36
N LYS A 329 6.25 15.39 -6.80
CA LYS A 329 7.37 15.76 -5.92
C LYS A 329 6.95 16.80 -4.88
N MET A 330 6.22 17.84 -5.30
CA MET A 330 5.67 18.85 -4.39
C MET A 330 4.71 18.24 -3.38
N MET A 331 3.85 17.31 -3.81
CA MET A 331 2.98 16.55 -2.91
C MET A 331 3.78 15.77 -1.86
N ASP A 332 4.90 15.17 -2.22
CA ASP A 332 5.75 14.38 -1.32
C ASP A 332 6.55 15.23 -0.32
N GLU A 333 7.07 16.38 -0.77
CA GLU A 333 7.90 17.27 0.03
C GLU A 333 7.09 18.21 0.92
N ALA A 334 5.89 18.61 0.48
CA ALA A 334 5.08 19.54 1.25
C ALA A 334 4.52 18.89 2.52
N PRO A 335 4.43 19.65 3.64
CA PRO A 335 3.75 19.20 4.85
C PRO A 335 2.28 18.91 4.61
N LEU A 336 1.58 18.43 5.64
CA LEU A 336 0.15 18.16 5.59
C LEU A 336 -0.67 19.45 5.36
N VAL A 337 -0.27 20.55 6.01
CA VAL A 337 -0.80 21.90 5.79
C VAL A 337 0.26 22.71 5.06
N MET A 338 -0.02 23.05 3.81
CA MET A 338 0.88 23.80 2.93
C MET A 338 0.90 25.29 3.28
N SER A 339 2.01 25.95 3.01
CA SER A 339 1.98 27.41 2.85
C SER A 339 1.18 27.78 1.59
N ARG A 340 0.71 29.03 1.52
CA ARG A 340 0.03 29.53 0.31
C ARG A 340 0.92 29.37 -0.94
N ASP A 341 2.20 29.72 -0.83
CA ASP A 341 3.17 29.54 -1.91
C ASP A 341 3.33 28.06 -2.35
N GLN A 342 3.39 27.12 -1.41
CA GLN A 342 3.44 25.69 -1.73
C GLN A 342 2.16 25.25 -2.46
N ALA A 343 1.00 25.71 -2.01
CA ALA A 343 -0.30 25.38 -2.60
C ALA A 343 -0.46 25.97 -4.01
N ASP A 344 -0.03 27.22 -4.23
CA ASP A 344 -0.03 27.88 -5.53
C ASP A 344 0.93 27.18 -6.51
N ARG A 345 2.15 26.80 -6.07
CA ARG A 345 3.09 26.04 -6.90
C ARG A 345 2.56 24.66 -7.28
N LEU A 346 1.92 23.95 -6.34
CA LEU A 346 1.26 22.67 -6.60
C LEU A 346 0.14 22.83 -7.63
N TYR A 347 -0.70 23.85 -7.45
CA TYR A 347 -1.79 24.20 -8.35
C TYR A 347 -1.26 24.48 -9.77
N ASP A 348 -0.26 25.36 -9.90
CA ASP A 348 0.31 25.72 -11.20
C ASP A 348 0.92 24.52 -11.94
N ALA A 349 1.64 23.65 -11.21
CA ALA A 349 2.18 22.42 -11.78
C ALA A 349 1.07 21.48 -12.25
N GLY A 350 0.04 21.29 -11.43
CA GLY A 350 -1.10 20.44 -11.76
C GLY A 350 -1.94 20.97 -12.93
N ILE A 351 -2.28 22.26 -12.94
CA ILE A 351 -3.02 22.89 -14.04
C ILE A 351 -2.23 22.84 -15.35
N ARG A 352 -0.91 23.07 -15.29
CA ARG A 352 -0.04 22.93 -16.46
C ARG A 352 -0.06 21.50 -17.01
N HIS A 353 -0.02 20.49 -16.14
CA HIS A 353 -0.17 19.09 -16.56
C HIS A 353 -1.51 18.86 -17.26
N LEU A 354 -2.61 19.31 -16.66
CA LEU A 354 -3.96 19.16 -17.21
C LEU A 354 -4.08 19.83 -18.59
N GLN A 355 -3.67 21.09 -18.71
CA GLN A 355 -3.74 21.83 -19.98
C GLN A 355 -2.90 21.20 -21.08
N THR A 356 -1.66 20.80 -20.76
CA THR A 356 -0.76 20.16 -21.73
C THR A 356 -1.25 18.78 -22.15
N TYR A 357 -1.79 17.98 -21.23
CA TYR A 357 -2.43 16.70 -21.54
C TYR A 357 -3.63 16.89 -22.47
N ALA A 358 -4.50 17.85 -22.17
CA ALA A 358 -5.67 18.16 -23.01
C ALA A 358 -5.24 18.56 -24.43
N ARG A 359 -4.19 19.37 -24.56
CA ARG A 359 -3.63 19.73 -25.88
C ARG A 359 -3.04 18.52 -26.61
N LEU A 360 -2.28 17.67 -25.93
CA LEU A 360 -1.72 16.44 -26.51
C LEU A 360 -2.80 15.49 -27.01
N ARG A 361 -3.91 15.39 -26.27
CA ARG A 361 -5.09 14.62 -26.68
C ARG A 361 -5.76 15.20 -27.92
N ALA A 362 -5.95 16.53 -28.00
CA ALA A 362 -6.49 17.18 -29.19
C ALA A 362 -5.60 16.91 -30.42
N LEU A 363 -4.28 17.11 -30.29
CA LEU A 363 -3.32 16.80 -31.35
C LEU A 363 -3.33 15.30 -31.74
N SER A 364 -3.50 14.40 -30.77
CA SER A 364 -3.60 12.96 -31.01
C SER A 364 -4.83 12.60 -31.85
N ALA A 365 -5.94 13.33 -31.67
CA ALA A 365 -7.19 13.14 -32.40
C ALA A 365 -7.15 13.70 -33.83
N GLU A 366 -6.39 14.78 -34.07
CA GLU A 366 -6.19 15.38 -35.40
C GLU A 366 -5.41 14.45 -36.36
N VAL A 367 -4.60 13.53 -35.83
CA VAL A 367 -3.80 12.58 -36.61
C VAL A 367 -4.66 11.40 -37.08
N THR A 368 -5.27 11.55 -38.26
CA THR A 368 -6.24 10.57 -38.81
C THR A 368 -5.65 9.52 -39.76
N ARG A 369 -4.46 9.76 -40.35
CA ARG A 369 -3.85 8.87 -41.37
C ARG A 369 -2.38 8.53 -41.06
N GLY A 370 -1.97 7.32 -41.42
CA GLY A 370 -0.58 6.86 -41.34
C GLY A 370 -0.14 6.25 -40.00
N LYS A 371 1.13 5.80 -39.95
CA LYS A 371 1.85 5.35 -38.73
C LYS A 371 2.59 6.52 -38.08
N THR A 372 1.90 7.64 -37.91
CA THR A 372 2.50 8.88 -37.42
C THR A 372 2.64 8.80 -35.90
N PRO A 373 3.79 9.21 -35.32
CA PRO A 373 3.93 9.36 -33.87
C PRO A 373 2.77 10.19 -33.29
N ASN A 374 2.38 9.91 -32.05
CA ASN A 374 1.26 10.54 -31.34
C ASN A 374 -0.16 10.07 -31.72
N ARG A 375 -0.34 9.30 -32.80
CA ARG A 375 -1.66 8.73 -33.15
C ARG A 375 -2.16 7.83 -32.01
N SER A 376 -3.36 8.12 -31.50
CA SER A 376 -4.01 7.38 -30.41
C SER A 376 -3.15 7.18 -29.15
N SER A 377 -2.14 8.03 -28.93
CA SER A 377 -1.22 7.90 -27.79
C SER A 377 -1.74 8.53 -26.50
N TRP A 378 -2.75 9.41 -26.61
CA TRP A 378 -3.33 10.17 -25.49
C TRP A 378 -4.84 9.91 -25.37
N THR A 379 -5.21 8.63 -25.47
CA THR A 379 -6.61 8.17 -25.44
C THR A 379 -7.13 7.98 -24.03
N ILE A 380 -6.25 7.81 -23.05
CA ILE A 380 -6.63 7.71 -21.65
C ILE A 380 -7.27 9.04 -21.27
N LEU A 381 -8.50 8.98 -20.78
CA LEU A 381 -9.09 10.07 -20.04
C LEU A 381 -8.61 9.88 -18.60
N PRO A 382 -7.52 10.54 -18.15
CA PRO A 382 -7.30 10.63 -16.72
C PRO A 382 -8.59 11.18 -16.10
N LYS A 383 -8.80 10.96 -14.81
CA LYS A 383 -9.86 11.65 -14.05
C LYS A 383 -9.56 13.15 -13.97
N HIS A 384 -9.52 13.80 -15.12
CA HIS A 384 -8.96 15.11 -15.35
C HIS A 384 -9.71 16.14 -14.51
N HIS A 385 -11.04 15.98 -14.44
CA HIS A 385 -11.92 16.76 -13.60
C HIS A 385 -11.70 16.52 -12.10
N HIS A 386 -11.47 15.27 -11.66
CA HIS A 386 -11.19 15.01 -10.24
C HIS A 386 -9.87 15.66 -9.81
N LEU A 387 -8.81 15.51 -10.63
CA LEU A 387 -7.53 16.16 -10.34
C LEU A 387 -7.66 17.68 -10.37
N TRP A 388 -8.45 18.23 -11.31
CA TRP A 388 -8.75 19.66 -11.35
C TRP A 388 -9.42 20.15 -10.06
N HIS A 389 -10.47 19.47 -9.59
CA HIS A 389 -11.14 19.81 -8.33
C HIS A 389 -10.20 19.68 -7.13
N ALA A 390 -9.42 18.60 -7.09
CA ALA A 390 -8.44 18.38 -6.03
C ALA A 390 -7.41 19.52 -5.97
N LEU A 391 -6.88 19.97 -7.12
CA LEU A 391 -5.91 21.08 -7.16
C LEU A 391 -6.51 22.40 -6.66
N HIS A 392 -7.75 22.72 -7.07
CA HIS A 392 -8.45 23.91 -6.56
C HIS A 392 -8.68 23.80 -5.06
N GLN A 393 -9.20 22.66 -4.60
CA GLN A 393 -9.42 22.43 -3.19
C GLN A 393 -8.13 22.53 -2.38
N ALA A 394 -7.03 21.96 -2.85
CA ALA A 394 -5.73 22.04 -2.16
C ALA A 394 -5.19 23.47 -2.11
N ARG A 395 -5.40 24.26 -3.17
CA ARG A 395 -5.06 25.68 -3.21
C ARG A 395 -5.85 26.49 -2.20
N ASP A 396 -7.15 26.26 -2.14
CA ASP A 396 -8.08 27.02 -1.28
C ASP A 396 -7.94 26.63 0.19
N THR A 397 -7.92 25.33 0.46
CA THR A 397 -7.89 24.76 1.81
C THR A 397 -6.49 24.70 2.41
N LEU A 398 -5.44 24.83 1.59
CA LEU A 398 -4.04 24.59 1.96
C LEU A 398 -3.75 23.15 2.42
N VAL A 399 -4.69 22.22 2.22
CA VAL A 399 -4.49 20.81 2.58
C VAL A 399 -3.77 20.08 1.45
N ASN A 400 -2.69 19.39 1.80
CA ASN A 400 -1.91 18.64 0.83
C ASN A 400 -2.68 17.40 0.31
N LEU A 401 -2.80 17.30 -1.02
CA LEU A 401 -3.47 16.19 -1.70
C LEU A 401 -2.87 14.82 -1.42
N ASN A 402 -1.61 14.74 -1.03
CA ASN A 402 -0.94 13.47 -0.76
C ASN A 402 -1.59 12.71 0.43
N GLY A 403 -2.31 13.40 1.32
CA GLY A 403 -3.08 12.74 2.39
C GLY A 403 -4.21 11.85 1.87
N TYR A 404 -4.75 12.15 0.68
CA TYR A 404 -5.86 11.45 0.06
C TYR A 404 -5.51 10.85 -1.30
N ASN A 405 -4.26 10.98 -1.74
CA ASN A 405 -3.79 10.43 -3.00
C ASN A 405 -3.66 8.91 -2.89
N LEU A 406 -4.28 8.19 -3.83
CA LEU A 406 -4.42 6.74 -3.80
C LEU A 406 -3.10 5.99 -4.03
N LEU A 407 -1.98 6.65 -4.36
CA LEU A 407 -0.70 5.97 -4.64
C LEU A 407 -0.19 5.10 -3.47
N ALA A 408 -0.40 5.54 -2.22
CA ALA A 408 -0.08 4.73 -1.04
C ALA A 408 -1.06 3.55 -0.89
N ALA A 409 -2.32 3.78 -1.23
CA ALA A 409 -3.38 2.79 -1.22
C ALA A 409 -3.17 1.71 -2.31
N GLU A 410 -2.75 2.09 -3.51
CA GLU A 410 -2.39 1.19 -4.61
C GLU A 410 -1.22 0.26 -4.20
N SER A 411 -0.24 0.82 -3.47
CA SER A 411 0.86 0.03 -2.92
C SER A 411 0.37 -0.99 -1.89
N TRP A 412 -0.59 -0.59 -1.05
CA TRP A 412 -1.24 -1.47 -0.08
C TRP A 412 -2.10 -2.55 -0.77
N VAL A 413 -2.99 -2.20 -1.68
CA VAL A 413 -3.86 -3.16 -2.37
C VAL A 413 -3.04 -4.15 -3.20
N GLY A 414 -1.93 -3.68 -3.81
CA GLY A 414 -0.97 -4.55 -4.50
C GLY A 414 -0.29 -5.57 -3.57
N LEU A 415 -0.05 -5.21 -2.30
CA LEU A 415 0.43 -6.14 -1.27
C LEU A 415 -0.67 -7.14 -0.87
N ILE A 416 -1.92 -6.69 -0.68
CA ILE A 416 -3.07 -7.55 -0.41
C ILE A 416 -3.28 -8.55 -1.55
N GLY A 417 -3.25 -8.11 -2.81
CA GLY A 417 -3.34 -8.97 -3.98
C GLY A 417 -2.22 -10.01 -4.05
N ARG A 418 -0.99 -9.68 -3.62
CA ARG A 418 0.10 -10.68 -3.50
C ARG A 418 -0.19 -11.74 -2.44
N MET A 419 -0.76 -11.34 -1.30
CA MET A 419 -1.16 -12.28 -0.24
C MET A 419 -2.30 -13.18 -0.70
N ALA A 420 -3.28 -12.61 -1.41
CA ALA A 420 -4.43 -13.33 -1.93
C ALA A 420 -4.05 -14.32 -3.04
N ARG A 421 -3.14 -13.95 -3.96
CA ARG A 421 -2.63 -14.82 -5.04
C ARG A 421 -2.04 -16.14 -4.57
N THR A 422 -1.54 -16.18 -3.34
CA THR A 422 -0.92 -17.37 -2.77
C THR A 422 -1.92 -18.21 -1.96
N ALA A 423 -3.18 -17.81 -1.88
CA ALA A 423 -4.23 -18.51 -1.15
C ALA A 423 -5.15 -19.29 -2.10
N HIS A 424 -5.68 -20.41 -1.63
CA HIS A 424 -6.69 -21.15 -2.39
C HIS A 424 -8.00 -20.37 -2.44
N ARG A 425 -8.68 -20.38 -3.60
CA ARG A 425 -9.90 -19.59 -3.87
C ARG A 425 -10.96 -19.69 -2.78
N THR A 426 -11.25 -20.89 -2.29
CA THR A 426 -12.30 -21.13 -1.27
C THR A 426 -11.93 -20.63 0.13
N THR A 427 -10.66 -20.26 0.33
CA THR A 427 -10.16 -19.81 1.64
C THR A 427 -9.47 -18.44 1.56
N VAL A 428 -9.59 -17.75 0.42
CA VAL A 428 -8.83 -16.53 0.13
C VAL A 428 -9.07 -15.46 1.20
N SER A 429 -10.31 -15.29 1.65
CA SER A 429 -10.70 -14.33 2.69
C SER A 429 -9.95 -14.57 3.98
N LEU A 430 -10.12 -15.76 4.57
CA LEU A 430 -9.49 -16.12 5.84
C LEU A 430 -7.96 -16.13 5.73
N ARG A 431 -7.40 -16.75 4.69
CA ARG A 431 -5.95 -16.91 4.54
C ARG A 431 -5.25 -15.57 4.28
N THR A 432 -5.87 -14.67 3.53
CA THR A 432 -5.32 -13.32 3.30
C THR A 432 -5.27 -12.54 4.60
N ILE A 433 -6.36 -12.54 5.39
CA ILE A 433 -6.41 -11.88 6.69
C ILE A 433 -5.36 -12.45 7.67
N GLN A 434 -5.25 -13.78 7.74
CA GLN A 434 -4.24 -14.44 8.58
C GLN A 434 -2.81 -14.04 8.22
N ARG A 435 -2.50 -13.98 6.92
CA ARG A 435 -1.21 -13.51 6.42
C ARG A 435 -1.01 -12.03 6.73
N TYR A 436 -2.03 -11.20 6.51
CA TYR A 436 -2.03 -9.79 6.85
C TYR A 436 -1.66 -9.55 8.32
N GLN A 437 -2.31 -10.25 9.28
CA GLN A 437 -1.98 -10.13 10.71
C GLN A 437 -0.51 -10.44 11.02
N CYS A 438 0.06 -11.46 10.37
CA CYS A 438 1.47 -11.81 10.52
C CYS A 438 2.39 -10.68 10.03
N PHE A 439 2.11 -10.13 8.84
CA PHE A 439 2.88 -9.03 8.28
C PHE A 439 2.75 -7.75 9.09
N LEU A 440 1.53 -7.39 9.49
CA LEU A 440 1.28 -6.24 10.36
C LEU A 440 2.09 -6.39 11.66
N ARG A 441 2.04 -7.55 12.33
CA ARG A 441 2.81 -7.79 13.55
C ARG A 441 4.32 -7.54 13.36
N MET A 442 4.89 -8.02 12.26
CA MET A 442 6.32 -7.79 11.97
C MET A 442 6.63 -6.30 11.77
N ARG A 443 5.76 -5.55 11.09
CA ARG A 443 5.92 -4.10 10.91
C ARG A 443 5.80 -3.35 12.22
N LEU A 444 4.87 -3.76 13.09
CA LEU A 444 4.72 -3.21 14.44
C LEU A 444 5.98 -3.44 15.30
N VAL A 445 6.58 -4.64 15.25
CA VAL A 445 7.86 -4.90 15.96
C VAL A 445 8.97 -4.00 15.45
N LYS A 446 9.09 -3.84 14.13
CA LYS A 446 10.10 -2.98 13.51
C LYS A 446 9.91 -1.52 13.94
N LEU A 447 8.67 -1.03 13.93
CA LEU A 447 8.37 0.34 14.35
C LEU A 447 8.64 0.53 15.84
N ALA A 448 8.21 -0.39 16.71
CA ALA A 448 8.49 -0.33 18.15
C ALA A 448 10.00 -0.26 18.45
N ARG A 449 10.83 -1.02 17.72
CA ARG A 449 12.29 -0.96 17.86
C ARG A 449 12.89 0.38 17.42
N LYS A 450 12.27 1.03 16.44
CA LYS A 450 12.70 2.36 15.97
C LYS A 450 12.35 3.46 16.96
N LEU A 451 11.22 3.32 17.67
CA LEU A 451 10.72 4.29 18.64
C LEU A 451 11.31 4.11 20.05
N GLY A 452 11.64 2.88 20.43
CA GLY A 452 12.25 2.59 21.73
C GLY A 452 13.63 3.25 21.89
N PRO A 453 14.16 3.33 23.12
CA PRO A 453 15.51 3.84 23.35
C PRO A 453 16.49 3.06 22.48
N GLN A 454 17.21 3.79 21.63
CA GLN A 454 18.34 3.22 20.90
C GLN A 454 19.32 2.72 21.96
N LEU A 455 19.45 1.39 22.07
CA LEU A 455 20.37 0.75 23.01
C LEU A 455 21.78 1.30 22.84
#